data_AF-A0A848ZHK5-F1
#
_entry.id   AF-A0A848ZHK5-F1
#
_cell.length_a   1.000
_cell.length_b   1.000
_cell.length_c   1.000
_cell.angle_alpha   90.00
_cell.angle_beta   90.00
_cell.angle_gamma   90.00
#
_symmetry.space_group_name_H-M   'P 1'
#
loop_
_entity.id
_entity.type
_entity.pdbx_description
1 polymer ?
#
loop_
_entity_poly.entity_id
_entity_poly.type
_entity_poly.pdbx_seq_one_letter_code
_entity_poly.pdbx_strand_id
1 'polypeptide(L)'
;MKVDNPIVVSIVIPVFNEEEIIGSLLQHLQQEAAHKEVMEVLVIDGGSTDATVQIAKTHGATVVHSEKGKAKQMNVGATHAKGNILYFLHADTFPPANFDSAIISAVEKEEKAGCFRLQFNSPSRFLRFFSWFTRFNIPLCRGGDQS
;
A
#
# COMPACT_ATOMS: atom_id res chain seq x y z
N MET A 1 22.16 13.52 -11.83
CA MET A 1 22.06 12.74 -10.58
C MET A 1 22.02 11.28 -10.96
N LYS A 2 22.89 10.44 -10.39
CA LYS A 2 22.97 9.02 -10.74
C LYS A 2 21.71 8.31 -10.27
N VAL A 3 20.91 7.80 -11.20
CA VAL A 3 19.79 6.88 -10.89
C VAL A 3 20.39 5.48 -10.89
N ASP A 4 21.13 5.16 -9.81
CA ASP A 4 21.75 3.83 -9.64
C ASP A 4 20.77 2.83 -8.98
N ASN A 5 19.52 3.22 -8.71
CA ASN A 5 18.51 2.34 -8.14
C ASN A 5 17.36 2.15 -9.13
N PRO A 6 17.10 0.92 -9.63
CA PRO A 6 15.98 0.66 -10.53
C PRO A 6 14.62 0.76 -9.83
N ILE A 7 14.60 0.73 -8.50
CA ILE A 7 13.38 0.82 -7.70
C ILE A 7 12.92 2.27 -7.58
N VAL A 8 11.69 2.53 -7.99
CA VAL A 8 11.03 3.83 -7.99
C VAL A 8 9.96 3.89 -6.90
N VAL A 9 9.14 2.85 -6.75
CA VAL A 9 8.02 2.82 -5.79
C VAL A 9 8.26 1.79 -4.69
N SER A 10 8.25 2.24 -3.43
CA SER A 10 8.26 1.37 -2.26
C SER A 10 6.87 1.27 -1.66
N ILE A 11 6.26 0.08 -1.72
CA ILE A 11 4.98 -0.20 -1.08
C ILE A 11 5.25 -0.58 0.37
N VAL A 12 4.71 0.19 1.31
CA VAL A 12 4.86 -0.01 2.75
C VAL A 12 3.54 -0.54 3.32
N ILE A 13 3.57 -1.79 3.80
CA ILE A 13 2.39 -2.50 4.32
C ILE A 13 2.61 -2.80 5.81
N PRO A 14 2.06 -1.99 6.74
CA PRO A 14 2.10 -2.32 8.16
C PRO A 14 1.16 -3.49 8.46
N VAL A 15 1.65 -4.51 9.16
CA VAL A 15 0.88 -5.72 9.50
C VAL A 15 1.00 -6.10 10.97
N PHE A 16 -0.04 -6.72 11.53
CA PHE A 16 -0.02 -7.37 12.85
C PHE A 16 -1.07 -8.50 12.88
N ASN A 17 -0.63 -9.75 12.82
CA ASN A 17 -1.49 -10.94 12.75
C ASN A 17 -2.53 -10.90 11.61
N GLU A 18 -2.05 -10.84 10.37
CA GLU A 18 -2.85 -10.70 9.13
C GLU A 18 -2.71 -11.94 8.21
N GLU A 19 -2.47 -13.13 8.77
CA GLU A 19 -2.16 -14.34 7.98
C GLU A 19 -3.26 -14.71 6.97
N GLU A 20 -4.52 -14.40 7.28
CA GLU A 20 -5.66 -14.72 6.43
C GLU A 20 -5.71 -13.88 5.15
N ILE A 21 -5.18 -12.65 5.18
CA ILE A 21 -5.37 -11.67 4.09
C ILE A 21 -4.07 -11.31 3.38
N ILE A 22 -2.92 -11.31 4.06
CA ILE A 22 -1.67 -10.77 3.52
C ILE A 22 -1.22 -11.49 2.24
N GLY A 23 -1.42 -12.81 2.14
CA GLY A 23 -1.08 -13.57 0.94
C GLY A 23 -1.90 -13.13 -0.29
N SER A 24 -3.21 -12.92 -0.10
CA SER A 24 -4.10 -12.45 -1.16
C SER A 24 -3.72 -11.05 -1.65
N LEU A 25 -3.36 -10.15 -0.74
CA LEU A 25 -2.92 -8.81 -1.08
C LEU A 25 -1.61 -8.85 -1.89
N LEU A 26 -0.61 -9.61 -1.43
CA LEU A 26 0.68 -9.69 -2.12
C LEU A 26 0.54 -10.32 -3.50
N GLN A 27 -0.32 -11.33 -3.64
CA GLN A 27 -0.66 -11.89 -4.95
C GLN A 27 -1.35 -10.86 -5.85
N HIS A 28 -2.30 -10.10 -5.32
CA HIS A 28 -3.00 -9.05 -6.06
C HIS A 28 -2.04 -7.96 -6.55
N LEU A 29 -1.13 -7.49 -5.69
CA LEU A 29 -0.09 -6.53 -6.08
C LEU A 29 0.79 -7.06 -7.22
N GLN A 30 1.13 -8.35 -7.18
CA GLN A 30 1.85 -9.00 -8.27
C GLN A 30 1.02 -9.16 -9.54
N GLN A 31 -0.31 -9.18 -9.49
CA GLN A 31 -1.16 -9.35 -10.68
C GLN A 31 -1.47 -8.01 -11.34
N GLU A 32 -1.76 -7.00 -10.53
CA GLU A 32 -2.27 -5.71 -11.00
C GLU A 32 -1.19 -4.66 -11.30
N ALA A 33 0.06 -4.86 -10.86
CA ALA A 33 1.16 -3.94 -11.17
C ALA A 33 1.61 -4.07 -12.63
N ALA A 34 1.75 -2.92 -13.30
CA ALA A 34 2.24 -2.84 -14.68
C ALA A 34 3.78 -2.97 -14.78
N HIS A 35 4.51 -2.38 -13.82
CA HIS A 35 5.97 -2.26 -13.80
C HIS A 35 6.56 -2.85 -12.51
N LYS A 36 6.49 -4.17 -12.35
CA LYS A 36 6.91 -4.87 -11.12
C LYS A 36 8.40 -4.70 -10.82
N GLU A 37 9.21 -4.54 -11.87
CA GLU A 37 10.66 -4.43 -11.81
C GLU A 37 11.15 -3.13 -11.16
N VAL A 38 10.31 -2.08 -11.13
CA VAL A 38 10.62 -0.80 -10.48
C VAL A 38 9.97 -0.67 -9.11
N MET A 39 9.47 -1.77 -8.56
CA MET A 39 8.73 -1.79 -7.30
C MET A 39 9.40 -2.69 -6.27
N GLU A 40 9.27 -2.31 -5.01
CA GLU A 40 9.53 -3.21 -3.89
C GLU A 40 8.34 -3.22 -2.93
N VAL A 41 8.17 -4.35 -2.24
CA VAL A 41 7.13 -4.52 -1.22
C VAL A 41 7.79 -4.73 0.13
N LEU A 42 7.55 -3.80 1.04
CA LEU A 42 8.00 -3.81 2.43
C LEU A 42 6.83 -4.14 3.34
N VAL A 43 6.86 -5.33 3.94
CA VAL A 43 5.90 -5.75 4.97
C VAL A 43 6.50 -5.43 6.34
N ILE A 44 5.91 -4.48 7.05
CA ILE A 44 6.43 -4.01 8.33
C ILE A 44 5.65 -4.67 9.46
N ASP A 45 6.26 -5.71 10.02
CA ASP A 45 5.65 -6.55 11.05
C ASP A 45 5.72 -5.92 12.44
N GLY A 46 4.57 -5.73 13.08
CA GLY A 46 4.43 -5.20 14.43
C GLY A 46 4.62 -6.23 15.55
N GLY A 47 5.25 -7.37 15.27
CA GLY A 47 5.40 -8.50 16.19
C GLY A 47 4.28 -9.52 16.06
N SER A 48 3.97 -9.95 14.83
CA SER A 48 2.97 -11.02 14.61
C SER A 48 3.44 -12.35 15.21
N THR A 49 2.49 -13.11 15.75
CA THR A 49 2.71 -14.44 16.35
C THR A 49 2.14 -15.58 15.52
N ASP A 50 1.50 -15.24 14.40
CA ASP A 50 0.86 -16.15 13.46
C ASP A 50 1.75 -16.38 12.22
N ALA A 51 1.20 -16.91 11.12
CA ALA A 51 1.94 -17.19 9.91
C ALA A 51 2.20 -15.95 9.01
N THR A 52 1.78 -14.74 9.40
CA THR A 52 1.87 -13.51 8.58
C THR A 52 3.23 -13.31 7.96
N VAL A 53 4.29 -13.37 8.78
CA VAL A 53 5.67 -13.15 8.34
C VAL A 53 6.13 -14.23 7.35
N GLN A 54 5.75 -15.49 7.60
CA GLN A 54 6.13 -16.60 6.73
C GLN A 54 5.45 -16.50 5.37
N ILE A 55 4.16 -16.14 5.36
CA ILE A 55 3.38 -15.93 4.13
C ILE A 55 4.00 -14.78 3.34
N ALA A 56 4.25 -13.63 3.98
CA ALA A 56 4.84 -12.47 3.31
C ALA A 56 6.18 -12.78 2.62
N LYS A 57 7.07 -13.50 3.30
CA LYS A 57 8.36 -13.95 2.72
C LYS A 57 8.17 -14.89 1.53
N THR A 58 7.19 -15.80 1.61
CA THR A 58 6.89 -16.76 0.53
C THR A 58 6.43 -16.04 -0.75
N HIS A 59 5.75 -14.91 -0.60
CA HIS A 59 5.36 -14.03 -1.71
C HIS A 59 6.48 -13.09 -2.18
N GLY A 60 7.70 -13.22 -1.67
CA GLY A 60 8.85 -12.40 -2.08
C GLY A 60 8.88 -10.99 -1.50
N ALA A 61 8.04 -10.69 -0.50
CA ALA A 61 8.10 -9.40 0.19
C ALA A 61 9.32 -9.33 1.13
N THR A 62 9.88 -8.13 1.28
CA THR A 62 10.89 -7.86 2.32
C THR A 62 10.16 -7.61 3.64
N VAL A 63 10.42 -8.43 4.65
CA VAL A 63 9.81 -8.27 5.97
C VAL A 63 10.77 -7.57 6.92
N VAL A 64 10.31 -6.48 7.54
CA VAL A 64 11.05 -5.70 8.54
C VAL A 64 10.27 -5.71 9.85
N HIS A 65 10.95 -5.98 10.95
CA HIS A 65 10.32 -5.91 12.27
C HIS A 65 10.26 -4.46 12.79
N SER A 66 9.16 -4.13 13.47
CA SER A 66 8.93 -2.85 14.14
C SER A 66 8.20 -3.08 15.46
N GLU A 67 8.31 -2.12 16.37
CA GLU A 67 7.35 -2.02 17.47
C GLU A 67 5.93 -1.90 16.92
N LYS A 68 4.98 -2.50 17.63
CA LYS A 68 3.55 -2.43 17.29
C LYS A 68 3.06 -0.98 17.26
N GLY A 69 2.32 -0.64 16.20
CA GLY A 69 1.63 0.63 16.05
C GLY A 69 1.77 1.18 14.63
N LYS A 70 0.62 1.48 13.99
CA LYS A 70 0.54 1.88 12.57
C LYS A 70 1.56 2.96 12.19
N ALA A 71 1.62 4.06 12.96
CA ALA A 71 2.56 5.15 12.70
C ALA A 71 4.03 4.72 12.83
N LYS A 72 4.37 3.89 13.84
CA LYS A 72 5.73 3.38 14.02
C LYS A 72 6.14 2.50 12.85
N GLN A 73 5.25 1.59 12.46
CA GLN A 73 5.47 0.68 11.35
C GLN A 73 5.61 1.44 10.02
N MET A 74 4.76 2.43 9.75
CA MET A 74 4.88 3.28 8.56
C MET A 74 6.20 4.06 8.55
N ASN A 75 6.64 4.62 9.67
CA ASN A 75 7.91 5.34 9.78
C ASN A 75 9.10 4.39 9.55
N VAL A 76 9.10 3.20 10.16
CA VAL A 76 10.12 2.18 9.92
C VAL A 76 10.15 1.80 8.45
N GLY A 77 9.00 1.57 7.81
CA GLY A 77 8.92 1.29 6.39
C GLY A 77 9.49 2.41 5.52
N ALA A 78 9.15 3.67 5.81
CA ALA A 78 9.68 4.82 5.10
C ALA A 78 11.22 4.92 5.20
N THR A 79 11.81 4.57 6.34
CA THR A 79 13.28 4.57 6.51
C THR A 79 14.00 3.42 5.78
N HIS A 80 13.30 2.31 5.52
CA HIS A 80 13.85 1.14 4.81
C HIS A 80 13.56 1.17 3.30
N ALA A 81 12.70 2.08 2.85
CA ALA A 81 12.37 2.28 1.45
C ALA A 81 13.60 2.69 0.64
N LYS A 82 13.77 2.03 -0.50
CA LYS A 82 14.80 2.33 -1.51
C LYS A 82 14.25 3.19 -2.64
N GLY A 83 12.94 3.12 -2.89
CA GLY A 83 12.22 3.94 -3.84
C GLY A 83 12.10 5.40 -3.38
N ASN A 84 11.98 6.31 -4.34
CA ASN A 84 11.76 7.73 -4.08
C ASN A 84 10.26 8.07 -3.92
N ILE A 85 9.37 7.14 -4.26
CA ILE A 85 7.92 7.24 -4.05
C ILE A 85 7.51 6.24 -2.98
N LEU A 86 6.82 6.73 -1.94
CA LEU A 86 6.26 5.89 -0.89
C LEU A 86 4.77 5.67 -1.13
N TYR A 87 4.36 4.41 -1.18
CA TYR A 87 2.95 4.03 -1.23
C TYR A 87 2.57 3.25 0.04
N PHE A 88 1.83 3.90 0.94
CA PHE A 88 1.36 3.27 2.17
C PHE A 88 0.05 2.55 1.91
N LEU A 89 0.05 1.24 2.13
CA LEU A 89 -1.09 0.38 1.80
C LEU A 89 -1.48 -0.49 2.99
N HIS A 90 -2.78 -0.60 3.27
CA HIS A 90 -3.26 -1.49 4.33
C HIS A 90 -3.38 -2.93 3.84
N ALA A 91 -3.24 -3.89 4.77
CA ALA A 91 -3.29 -5.32 4.48
C ALA A 91 -4.62 -5.81 3.89
N ASP A 92 -5.70 -5.06 4.09
CA ASP A 92 -7.07 -5.35 3.66
C ASP A 92 -7.52 -4.56 2.41
N THR A 93 -6.61 -3.78 1.81
CA THR A 93 -6.95 -2.86 0.72
C THR A 93 -6.31 -3.29 -0.60
N PHE A 94 -7.15 -3.43 -1.63
CA PHE A 94 -6.74 -3.88 -2.97
C PHE A 94 -6.66 -2.69 -3.94
N PRO A 95 -5.47 -2.30 -4.42
CA PRO A 95 -5.34 -1.22 -5.38
C PRO A 95 -5.93 -1.59 -6.76
N PRO A 96 -6.29 -0.60 -7.59
CA PRO A 96 -6.80 -0.86 -8.95
C PRO A 96 -5.70 -1.41 -9.87
N ALA A 97 -6.11 -1.93 -11.03
CA ALA A 97 -5.20 -2.29 -12.11
C ALA A 97 -4.26 -1.13 -12.49
N ASN A 98 -2.99 -1.42 -12.70
CA ASN A 98 -1.93 -0.48 -13.08
C ASN A 98 -1.79 0.70 -12.10
N PHE A 99 -2.01 0.45 -10.80
CA PHE A 99 -1.91 1.48 -9.76
C PHE A 99 -0.54 2.15 -9.72
N ASP A 100 0.52 1.39 -9.99
CA ASP A 100 1.89 1.86 -10.05
C ASP A 100 2.11 2.90 -11.16
N SER A 101 1.59 2.65 -12.38
CA SER A 101 1.62 3.64 -13.46
C SER A 101 0.85 4.91 -13.08
N ALA A 102 -0.28 4.77 -12.40
CA ALA A 102 -1.06 5.93 -11.94
C ALA A 102 -0.31 6.76 -10.90
N ILE A 103 0.37 6.11 -9.95
CA ILE A 103 1.23 6.76 -8.95
C ILE A 103 2.38 7.50 -9.64
N ILE A 104 3.12 6.81 -10.51
CA ILE A 104 4.26 7.39 -11.24
C ILE A 104 3.80 8.61 -12.05
N SER A 105 2.70 8.49 -12.79
CA SER A 105 2.15 9.60 -13.59
C SER A 105 1.71 10.79 -12.73
N ALA A 106 1.21 10.57 -11.52
CA ALA A 106 0.86 11.65 -10.60
C ALA A 106 2.12 12.39 -10.12
N VAL A 107 3.17 11.67 -9.74
CA VAL A 107 4.43 12.25 -9.30
C VAL A 107 5.15 13.00 -10.43
N GLU A 108 5.10 12.48 -11.67
CA GLU A 108 5.61 13.17 -12.87
C GLU A 108 4.89 14.51 -13.15
N LYS A 109 3.64 14.65 -12.70
CA LYS A 109 2.88 15.91 -12.74
C LYS A 109 3.17 16.83 -11.55
N GLU A 110 4.22 16.54 -10.80
CA GLU A 110 4.67 17.27 -9.62
C GLU A 110 3.69 17.22 -8.42
N GLU A 111 2.75 16.25 -8.41
CA GLU A 111 1.89 16.01 -7.26
C GLU A 111 2.70 15.40 -6.11
N LYS A 112 2.70 16.05 -4.95
CA LYS A 112 3.49 15.63 -3.78
C LYS A 112 2.83 14.54 -2.94
N ALA A 113 1.52 14.38 -3.08
CA ALA A 113 0.72 13.41 -2.34
C ALA A 113 -0.57 13.10 -3.11
N GLY A 114 -1.09 11.88 -2.94
CA GLY A 114 -2.33 11.44 -3.54
C GLY A 114 -2.91 10.25 -2.78
N CYS A 115 -4.13 9.88 -3.11
CA CYS A 115 -4.80 8.69 -2.61
C CYS A 115 -5.68 8.12 -3.72
N PHE A 116 -5.93 6.81 -3.69
CA PHE A 116 -6.90 6.22 -4.60
C PHE A 116 -8.32 6.49 -4.13
N ARG A 117 -9.28 6.33 -5.05
CA ARG A 117 -10.70 6.44 -4.70
C ARG A 117 -11.11 5.19 -3.92
N LEU A 118 -11.66 5.38 -2.74
CA LEU A 118 -12.14 4.29 -1.89
C LEU A 118 -13.39 3.63 -2.47
N GLN A 119 -13.44 2.30 -2.47
CA GLN A 119 -14.65 1.52 -2.74
C GLN A 119 -14.75 0.38 -1.73
N PHE A 120 -15.87 0.31 -1.00
CA PHE A 120 -16.12 -0.78 -0.06
C PHE A 120 -16.52 -2.06 -0.79
N ASN A 121 -15.88 -3.18 -0.44
CA ASN A 121 -16.32 -4.52 -0.84
C ASN A 121 -17.50 -4.98 0.04
N SER A 122 -18.64 -4.30 -0.08
CA SER A 122 -19.84 -4.60 0.69
C SER A 122 -21.11 -4.50 -0.17
N PRO A 123 -22.08 -5.41 0.01
CA PRO A 123 -23.38 -5.33 -0.67
C PRO A 123 -24.24 -4.17 -0.17
N SER A 124 -23.85 -3.47 0.91
CA SER A 124 -24.59 -2.33 1.47
C SER A 124 -24.70 -1.16 0.50
N ARG A 125 -25.94 -0.79 0.14
CA ARG A 125 -26.23 0.40 -0.68
C ARG A 125 -25.81 1.70 0.00
N PHE A 126 -25.81 1.72 1.34
CA PHE A 126 -25.41 2.89 2.12
C PHE A 126 -23.90 3.14 2.01
N LEU A 127 -23.08 2.10 2.16
CA LEU A 127 -21.62 2.22 2.00
C LEU A 127 -21.21 2.60 0.56
N ARG A 128 -21.92 2.09 -0.46
CA ARG A 128 -21.72 2.51 -1.86
C ARG A 128 -22.09 3.97 -2.13
N PHE A 129 -23.08 4.51 -1.41
CA PHE A 129 -23.43 5.92 -1.51
C PHE A 129 -22.32 6.80 -0.91
N PHE A 130 -21.73 6.42 0.23
CA PHE A 130 -20.61 7.16 0.82
C PHE A 130 -19.34 7.10 -0.04
N SER A 131 -19.00 5.95 -0.62
CA SER A 131 -17.82 5.84 -1.49
C SER A 131 -17.92 6.76 -2.72
N TRP A 132 -19.12 7.01 -3.23
CA TRP A 132 -19.35 7.93 -4.35
C TRP A 132 -18.91 9.37 -4.04
N PHE A 133 -19.03 9.86 -2.80
CA PHE A 133 -18.61 11.22 -2.45
C PHE A 133 -17.09 11.43 -2.48
N THR A 134 -16.30 10.36 -2.36
CA THR A 134 -14.82 10.45 -2.46
C THR A 134 -14.32 10.89 -3.84
N ARG A 135 -15.20 10.93 -4.85
CA ARG A 135 -14.90 11.48 -6.18
C ARG A 135 -14.70 13.00 -6.19
N PHE A 136 -15.19 13.69 -5.17
CA PHE A 136 -15.09 15.15 -5.07
C PHE A 136 -13.86 15.53 -4.26
N ASN A 137 -13.02 16.41 -4.82
CA ASN A 137 -11.82 16.95 -4.19
C ASN A 137 -12.17 18.02 -3.14
N ILE A 138 -12.87 17.62 -2.07
CA ILE A 138 -13.31 18.51 -0.97
C ILE A 138 -12.79 17.91 0.35
N PRO A 139 -12.21 18.71 1.28
CA PRO A 139 -11.63 18.21 2.53
C PRO A 139 -12.57 17.34 3.38
N LEU A 140 -13.87 17.64 3.37
CA LEU A 140 -14.90 16.88 4.08
C LEU A 140 -15.05 15.44 3.55
N CYS A 141 -14.71 15.19 2.29
CA CYS A 141 -14.81 13.88 1.63
C CYS A 141 -13.49 13.08 1.66
N ARG A 142 -12.45 13.62 2.32
CA ARG A 142 -11.12 13.03 2.46
C ARG A 142 -10.74 12.66 3.90
N GLY A 143 -11.73 12.56 4.79
CA GLY A 143 -11.52 11.98 6.12
C GLY A 143 -11.58 10.45 6.09
N GLY A 144 -10.83 9.80 6.99
CA GLY A 144 -10.90 8.36 7.23
C GLY A 144 -9.71 7.56 6.70
N ASP A 145 -9.89 6.23 6.65
CA ASP A 145 -8.88 5.21 6.35
C ASP A 145 -8.67 5.08 4.82
N GLN A 146 -8.22 6.15 4.17
CA GLN A 146 -7.89 6.15 2.74
C GLN A 146 -6.40 5.82 2.57
N SER A 147 -6.10 4.86 1.67
CA SER A 147 -4.75 4.50 1.22
C SER A 147 -4.34 5.30 -0.02
#